data_AF-A0A956IWP2-F1
#
_entry.id   AF-A0A956IWP2-F1
#
_cell.length_a   1.000
_cell.length_b   1.000
_cell.length_c   1.000
_cell.angle_alpha   90.00
_cell.angle_beta   90.00
_cell.angle_gamma   90.00
#
_symmetry.space_group_name_H-M   'P 1'
#
loop_
_entity.id
_entity.type
_entity.pdbx_description
1 polymer ?
#
loop_
_entity_poly.entity_id
_entity_poly.type
_entity_poly.pdbx_seq_one_letter_code
_entity_poly.pdbx_strand_id
1 'polypeptide(L)'
;MRLALVLLSLGLVGAPTVAAADAPIGRTLFGNPVTEVPELSDDEIAARRADFEAMVEERGWIVADDVIGPPELFADPDPDAAVAAWDFEPHRGTMFLNFYGGEMSGGNNSALMQSSCFNGKITYPGYKGTEAAALAMIEIFASRMEPYGIRVVYEKAPPPELPYQMVMMGGRPTDVGLPNGVLGVSCSSDCGDRWWRDTTLAFTGASSNSSLMGTTALQEAAHAFGLAHIDGQQHIMYPYASSGTKVWSTECTPYNAATGPINCKGTHDVFCGGDAQNDDAE
;
A
#
# COMPACT_ATOMS: atom_id res chain seq x y z
N MET A 1 -65.41 -46.72 27.89
CA MET A 1 -64.01 -46.81 27.43
C MET A 1 -63.85 -45.82 26.29
N ARG A 2 -62.86 -44.90 26.42
CA ARG A 2 -62.41 -43.85 25.47
C ARG A 2 -63.35 -42.65 25.26
N LEU A 3 -62.88 -41.41 25.11
CA LEU A 3 -61.68 -40.67 25.55
C LEU A 3 -62.04 -39.21 25.24
N ALA A 4 -61.84 -38.29 26.19
CA ALA A 4 -62.07 -36.86 26.01
C ALA A 4 -60.93 -36.23 25.19
N LEU A 5 -61.24 -35.28 24.30
CA LEU A 5 -60.26 -34.40 23.68
C LEU A 5 -60.68 -32.94 23.90
N VAL A 6 -59.96 -32.28 24.79
CA VAL A 6 -60.05 -30.85 25.09
C VAL A 6 -59.06 -30.14 24.15
N LEU A 7 -59.55 -29.23 23.31
CA LEU A 7 -58.72 -28.35 22.48
C LEU A 7 -58.37 -27.09 23.27
N LEU A 8 -57.09 -26.97 23.64
CA LEU A 8 -56.48 -25.77 24.21
C LEU A 8 -56.12 -24.81 23.06
N SER A 9 -56.65 -23.59 23.09
CA SER A 9 -56.23 -22.50 22.20
C SER A 9 -55.14 -21.68 22.90
N LEU A 10 -53.91 -21.74 22.40
CA LEU A 10 -52.83 -20.84 22.80
C LEU A 10 -52.97 -19.50 22.05
N GLY A 11 -53.15 -18.42 22.80
CA GLY A 11 -53.00 -17.05 22.30
C GLY A 11 -51.53 -16.72 22.08
N LEU A 12 -51.17 -16.31 20.87
CA LEU A 12 -49.88 -15.68 20.56
C LEU A 12 -49.85 -14.27 21.17
N VAL A 13 -48.88 -14.02 22.06
CA VAL A 13 -48.52 -12.69 22.52
C VAL A 13 -47.61 -12.06 21.46
N GLY A 14 -48.06 -10.95 20.86
CA GLY A 14 -47.25 -10.15 19.95
C GLY A 14 -46.14 -9.42 20.70
N ALA A 15 -44.89 -9.68 20.33
CA ALA A 15 -43.74 -8.90 20.79
C ALA A 15 -43.71 -7.54 20.06
N PRO A 16 -43.31 -6.45 20.73
CA PRO A 16 -43.14 -5.17 20.08
C PRO A 16 -41.93 -5.24 19.13
N THR A 17 -42.16 -4.91 17.86
CA THR A 17 -41.09 -4.62 16.91
C THR A 17 -40.36 -3.37 17.39
N VAL A 18 -39.16 -3.56 17.95
CA VAL A 18 -38.19 -2.49 18.09
C VAL A 18 -37.73 -2.16 16.68
N ALA A 19 -38.20 -1.04 16.15
CA ALA A 19 -37.61 -0.45 14.95
C ALA A 19 -36.13 -0.23 15.26
N ALA A 20 -35.26 -0.96 14.55
CA ALA A 20 -33.84 -0.67 14.52
C ALA A 20 -33.72 0.77 14.04
N ALA A 21 -33.31 1.66 14.94
CA ALA A 21 -32.93 3.01 14.57
C ALA A 21 -31.80 2.90 13.55
N ASP A 22 -32.00 3.51 12.39
CA ASP A 22 -30.98 3.62 11.34
C ASP A 22 -29.71 4.19 11.96
N ALA A 23 -28.70 3.34 12.14
CA ALA A 23 -27.34 3.79 12.36
C ALA A 23 -26.98 4.72 11.19
N PRO A 24 -26.29 5.85 11.43
CA PRO A 24 -25.87 6.73 10.34
C PRO A 24 -25.15 5.88 9.30
N ILE A 25 -25.67 5.89 8.07
CA ILE A 25 -25.09 5.14 6.95
C ILE A 25 -23.67 5.67 6.81
N GLY A 26 -22.71 4.85 7.27
CA GLY A 26 -21.29 5.17 7.15
C GLY A 26 -20.97 5.50 5.71
N ARG A 27 -20.02 6.40 5.50
CA ARG A 27 -19.60 6.81 4.16
C ARG A 27 -19.23 5.60 3.31
N THR A 28 -19.63 5.63 2.05
CA THR A 28 -19.27 4.62 1.06
C THR A 28 -18.42 5.18 -0.07
N LEU A 29 -17.68 4.29 -0.72
CA LEU A 29 -16.95 4.51 -1.96
C LEU A 29 -17.11 3.25 -2.83
N PHE A 30 -17.52 3.40 -4.07
CA PHE A 30 -17.84 2.30 -4.98
C PHE A 30 -18.86 1.30 -4.39
N GLY A 31 -19.79 1.81 -3.58
CA GLY A 31 -20.78 1.00 -2.87
C GLY A 31 -20.25 0.22 -1.64
N ASN A 32 -18.96 0.35 -1.30
CA ASN A 32 -18.36 -0.30 -0.13
C ASN A 32 -18.18 0.70 1.03
N PRO A 33 -18.28 0.25 2.30
CA PRO A 33 -18.03 1.10 3.45
C PRO A 33 -16.57 1.56 3.51
N VAL A 34 -16.35 2.82 3.91
CA VAL A 34 -15.03 3.39 4.15
C VAL A 34 -14.79 3.47 5.65
N THR A 35 -13.64 2.99 6.11
CA THR A 35 -13.21 3.10 7.51
C THR A 35 -12.95 4.55 7.88
N GLU A 36 -13.81 5.11 8.71
CA GLU A 36 -13.63 6.45 9.27
C GLU A 36 -12.91 6.36 10.63
N VAL A 37 -11.78 7.05 10.73
CA VAL A 37 -11.01 7.19 11.97
C VAL A 37 -10.98 8.68 12.32
N PRO A 38 -11.27 9.06 13.59
CA PRO A 38 -11.11 10.42 14.06
C PRO A 38 -9.70 10.97 13.79
N GLU A 39 -9.57 12.28 13.68
CA GLU A 39 -8.23 12.87 13.63
C GLU A 39 -7.51 12.63 14.97
N LEU A 40 -6.25 12.20 14.87
CA LEU A 40 -5.39 11.98 16.03
C LEU A 40 -5.08 13.31 16.72
N SER A 41 -5.10 13.31 18.04
CA SER A 41 -4.55 14.38 18.87
C SER A 41 -3.03 14.45 18.79
N ASP A 42 -2.44 15.57 19.21
CA ASP A 42 -0.98 15.75 19.22
C ASP A 42 -0.26 14.67 20.07
N ASP A 43 -0.86 14.28 21.19
CA ASP A 43 -0.33 13.22 22.06
C ASP A 43 -0.39 11.85 21.37
N GLU A 44 -1.45 11.55 20.63
CA GLU A 44 -1.56 10.32 19.84
C GLU A 44 -0.55 10.31 18.69
N ILE A 45 -0.37 11.43 17.99
CA ILE A 45 0.66 11.56 16.93
C ILE A 45 2.06 11.34 17.51
N ALA A 46 2.34 11.91 18.69
CA ALA A 46 3.62 11.73 19.36
C ALA A 46 3.84 10.26 19.77
N ALA A 47 2.80 9.58 20.27
CA ALA A 47 2.85 8.15 20.59
C ALA A 47 3.08 7.29 19.35
N ARG A 48 2.38 7.56 18.23
CA ARG A 48 2.60 6.86 16.96
C ARG A 48 4.03 6.98 16.45
N ARG A 49 4.61 8.19 16.55
CA ARG A 49 6.00 8.43 16.16
C ARG A 49 6.97 7.65 17.04
N ALA A 50 6.78 7.69 18.36
CA ALA A 50 7.61 6.92 19.29
C ALA A 50 7.54 5.41 19.03
N ASP A 51 6.34 4.87 18.77
CA ASP A 51 6.16 3.46 18.43
C ASP A 51 6.87 3.08 17.12
N PHE A 52 6.81 3.95 16.12
CA PHE A 52 7.51 3.77 14.84
C PHE A 52 9.03 3.81 15.00
N GLU A 53 9.56 4.81 15.71
CA GLU A 53 10.99 4.94 16.01
C GLU A 53 11.52 3.71 16.77
N ALA A 54 10.78 3.26 17.79
CA ALA A 54 11.13 2.06 18.55
C ALA A 54 11.12 0.80 17.68
N MET A 55 10.17 0.66 16.75
CA MET A 55 10.11 -0.46 15.81
C MET A 55 11.31 -0.46 14.86
N VAL A 56 11.67 0.70 14.30
CA VAL A 56 12.85 0.84 13.43
C VAL A 56 14.12 0.48 14.20
N GLU A 57 14.27 0.97 15.42
CA GLU A 57 15.42 0.66 16.29
C GLU A 57 15.48 -0.83 16.65
N GLU A 58 14.37 -1.42 17.11
CA GLU A 58 14.28 -2.83 17.50
C GLU A 58 14.67 -3.77 16.35
N ARG A 59 14.27 -3.42 15.12
CA ARG A 59 14.57 -4.21 13.92
C ARG A 59 15.94 -3.90 13.32
N GLY A 60 16.63 -2.86 13.80
CA GLY A 60 17.88 -2.37 13.21
C GLY A 60 17.70 -1.87 11.78
N TRP A 61 16.53 -1.31 11.46
CA TRP A 61 16.19 -0.85 10.11
C TRP A 61 16.68 0.56 9.82
N ILE A 62 16.78 0.88 8.53
CA ILE A 62 17.11 2.19 7.99
C ILE A 62 15.84 2.81 7.42
N VAL A 63 15.64 4.11 7.67
CA VAL A 63 14.63 4.94 7.01
C VAL A 63 15.33 5.71 5.89
N ALA A 64 15.06 5.35 4.64
CA ALA A 64 15.58 5.95 3.42
C ALA A 64 14.44 6.65 2.68
N ASP A 65 13.97 7.77 3.25
CA ASP A 65 12.81 8.52 2.77
C ASP A 65 11.50 7.69 2.75
N ASP A 66 11.00 7.33 1.58
CA ASP A 66 9.82 6.50 1.35
C ASP A 66 10.13 4.99 1.36
N VAL A 67 11.39 4.58 1.48
CA VAL A 67 11.77 3.16 1.62
C VAL A 67 12.32 2.88 3.02
N ILE A 68 11.78 1.86 3.70
CA ILE A 68 12.23 1.44 5.02
C ILE A 68 12.55 -0.05 5.01
N GLY A 69 13.75 -0.42 5.48
CA GLY A 69 14.15 -1.82 5.46
C GLY A 69 15.45 -2.12 6.19
N PRO A 70 15.87 -3.39 6.19
CA PRO A 70 17.11 -3.81 6.83
C PRO A 70 18.33 -3.24 6.07
N PRO A 71 19.50 -3.06 6.72
CA PRO A 71 20.68 -2.45 6.10
C PRO A 71 21.15 -3.17 4.83
N GLU A 72 20.97 -4.50 4.75
CA GLU A 72 21.33 -5.32 3.61
C GLU A 72 20.58 -4.93 2.33
N LEU A 73 19.40 -4.32 2.46
CA LEU A 73 18.62 -3.82 1.32
C LEU A 73 19.35 -2.69 0.57
N PHE A 74 20.18 -1.92 1.29
CA PHE A 74 20.87 -0.72 0.80
C PHE A 74 22.37 -0.91 0.60
N ALA A 75 22.87 -2.10 0.96
CA ALA A 75 24.27 -2.45 0.82
C ALA A 75 24.66 -2.51 -0.67
N ASP A 76 25.92 -2.21 -0.96
CA ASP A 76 26.46 -2.46 -2.29
C ASP A 76 26.41 -3.96 -2.58
N PRO A 77 26.11 -4.37 -3.82
CA PRO A 77 26.04 -5.77 -4.16
C PRO A 77 27.39 -6.44 -3.96
N ASP A 78 27.36 -7.65 -3.41
CA ASP A 78 28.52 -8.52 -3.44
C ASP A 78 28.76 -8.94 -4.90
N PRO A 79 29.89 -8.55 -5.53
CA PRO A 79 30.17 -8.88 -6.92
C PRO A 79 30.33 -10.40 -7.14
N ASP A 80 30.55 -11.15 -6.06
CA ASP A 80 30.66 -12.61 -6.06
C ASP A 80 29.34 -13.30 -5.62
N ALA A 81 28.32 -12.55 -5.20
CA ALA A 81 27.02 -13.13 -4.92
C ALA A 81 26.42 -13.66 -6.23
N ALA A 82 25.96 -14.90 -6.19
CA ALA A 82 25.17 -15.45 -7.27
C ALA A 82 23.96 -14.53 -7.48
N VAL A 83 23.99 -13.77 -8.57
CA VAL A 83 22.82 -13.08 -9.11
C VAL A 83 21.72 -14.11 -9.15
N ALA A 84 20.68 -13.91 -8.34
CA ALA A 84 19.60 -14.88 -8.27
C ALA A 84 19.13 -15.13 -9.69
N ALA A 85 19.09 -16.40 -10.05
CA ALA A 85 18.69 -16.78 -11.39
C ALA A 85 17.25 -16.26 -11.58
N TRP A 86 17.05 -15.32 -12.50
CA TRP A 86 15.76 -14.74 -12.90
C TRP A 86 14.89 -15.76 -13.66
N ASP A 87 15.06 -17.04 -13.32
CA ASP A 87 14.45 -18.21 -13.94
C ASP A 87 12.96 -18.31 -13.57
N PHE A 88 12.51 -17.48 -12.62
CA PHE A 88 11.12 -17.29 -12.29
C PHE A 88 10.59 -16.15 -13.16
N GLU A 89 9.64 -16.47 -14.05
CA GLU A 89 8.96 -15.46 -14.86
C GLU A 89 8.42 -14.34 -13.94
N PRO A 90 8.60 -13.05 -14.30
CA PRO A 90 8.06 -11.93 -13.52
C PRO A 90 6.58 -12.18 -13.23
N HIS A 91 6.19 -11.95 -11.97
CA HIS A 91 4.89 -12.39 -11.53
C HIS A 91 3.83 -11.51 -12.16
N ARG A 92 2.96 -12.10 -12.99
CA ARG A 92 1.79 -11.38 -13.50
C ARG A 92 0.91 -10.97 -12.32
N GLY A 93 1.13 -9.75 -11.83
CA GLY A 93 0.60 -9.24 -10.58
C GLY A 93 -0.84 -8.77 -10.70
N THR A 94 -1.58 -8.92 -9.61
CA THR A 94 -2.79 -8.12 -9.37
C THR A 94 -2.44 -7.07 -8.33
N MET A 95 -2.71 -5.80 -8.62
CA MET A 95 -2.59 -4.71 -7.66
C MET A 95 -3.98 -4.35 -7.15
N PHE A 96 -4.18 -4.42 -5.83
CA PHE A 96 -5.37 -3.91 -5.18
C PHE A 96 -5.11 -2.50 -4.62
N LEU A 97 -5.82 -1.50 -5.15
CA LEU A 97 -5.81 -0.15 -4.59
C LEU A 97 -6.91 -0.06 -3.52
N ASN A 98 -6.51 -0.15 -2.25
CA ASN A 98 -7.44 -0.20 -1.14
C ASN A 98 -7.80 1.21 -0.65
N PHE A 99 -8.89 1.76 -1.17
CA PHE A 99 -9.44 3.05 -0.71
C PHE A 99 -10.31 2.96 0.55
N TYR A 100 -10.58 1.76 1.04
CA TYR A 100 -11.54 1.54 2.13
C TYR A 100 -10.92 1.66 3.51
N GLY A 101 -9.60 1.46 3.62
CA GLY A 101 -8.93 1.33 4.92
C GLY A 101 -9.21 -0.04 5.54
N GLY A 102 -9.10 -0.13 6.86
CA GLY A 102 -9.40 -1.36 7.61
C GLY A 102 -8.40 -1.63 8.73
N GLU A 103 -8.56 -2.76 9.42
CA GLU A 103 -7.58 -3.19 10.43
C GLU A 103 -6.31 -3.69 9.74
N MET A 104 -5.20 -2.99 9.96
CA MET A 104 -3.87 -3.36 9.49
C MET A 104 -3.07 -3.99 10.64
N SER A 105 -2.15 -4.89 10.32
CA SER A 105 -1.22 -5.48 11.29
C SER A 105 0.20 -5.62 10.75
N GLY A 106 1.16 -5.88 11.63
CA GLY A 106 2.53 -6.22 11.23
C GLY A 106 2.60 -7.54 10.47
N GLY A 107 3.38 -7.58 9.38
CA GLY A 107 3.62 -8.78 8.56
C GLY A 107 3.91 -8.42 7.10
N ASN A 108 3.83 -9.38 6.18
CA ASN A 108 4.16 -9.18 4.75
C ASN A 108 3.16 -9.87 3.82
N ASN A 109 1.87 -9.79 4.17
CA ASN A 109 0.80 -10.46 3.45
C ASN A 109 -0.43 -9.54 3.29
N SER A 110 -0.53 -8.93 2.12
CA SER A 110 -1.64 -8.10 1.65
C SER A 110 -3.02 -8.72 1.87
N ALA A 111 -3.17 -10.04 1.65
CA ALA A 111 -4.43 -10.75 1.83
C ALA A 111 -4.88 -10.84 3.30
N LEU A 112 -3.95 -10.60 4.23
CA LEU A 112 -4.19 -10.54 5.66
C LEU A 112 -4.14 -9.11 6.20
N MET A 113 -4.15 -8.09 5.33
CA MET A 113 -4.01 -6.67 5.71
C MET A 113 -2.72 -6.44 6.52
N GLN A 114 -1.61 -7.04 6.08
CA GLN A 114 -0.33 -6.94 6.76
C GLN A 114 0.66 -6.07 6.00
N SER A 115 1.41 -5.25 6.73
CA SER A 115 2.57 -4.53 6.23
C SER A 115 3.66 -4.50 7.30
N SER A 116 4.91 -4.55 6.85
CA SER A 116 6.11 -4.43 7.68
C SER A 116 6.23 -3.04 8.30
N CYS A 117 5.50 -2.04 7.80
CA CYS A 117 5.44 -0.72 8.39
C CYS A 117 4.77 -0.67 9.78
N PHE A 118 4.25 -1.80 10.29
CA PHE A 118 3.55 -1.87 11.57
C PHE A 118 4.23 -2.84 12.53
N ASN A 119 4.27 -2.48 13.83
CA ASN A 119 4.66 -3.38 14.93
C ASN A 119 3.47 -4.03 15.65
N GLY A 120 2.24 -3.69 15.24
CA GLY A 120 1.01 -4.10 15.91
C GLY A 120 -0.22 -3.85 15.06
N LYS A 121 -1.39 -3.86 15.68
CA LYS A 121 -2.66 -3.62 15.00
C LYS A 121 -3.03 -2.14 15.03
N ILE A 122 -3.49 -1.62 13.91
CA ILE A 122 -4.10 -0.29 13.81
C ILE A 122 -5.38 -0.35 12.98
N THR A 123 -6.32 0.55 13.26
CA THR A 123 -7.40 0.83 12.31
C THR A 123 -6.91 1.91 11.36
N TYR A 124 -6.60 1.53 10.13
CA TYR A 124 -6.08 2.43 9.11
C TYR A 124 -7.25 3.18 8.43
N PRO A 125 -7.19 4.52 8.31
CA PRO A 125 -8.28 5.29 7.73
C PRO A 125 -8.41 5.05 6.22
N GLY A 126 -9.64 4.93 5.73
CA GLY A 126 -9.92 4.92 4.30
C GLY A 126 -9.82 6.31 3.66
N TYR A 127 -9.98 6.36 2.34
CA TYR A 127 -9.87 7.58 1.56
C TYR A 127 -10.98 8.58 1.89
N LYS A 128 -10.57 9.83 2.17
CA LYS A 128 -11.48 10.91 2.53
C LYS A 128 -12.02 11.71 1.33
N GLY A 129 -11.64 11.44 0.08
CA GLY A 129 -12.13 12.17 -1.10
C GLY A 129 -13.18 11.44 -1.97
N THR A 130 -13.67 12.09 -3.01
CA THR A 130 -14.81 11.57 -3.81
C THR A 130 -14.45 10.36 -4.68
N GLU A 131 -15.45 9.58 -5.12
CA GLU A 131 -15.26 8.50 -6.11
C GLU A 131 -14.61 9.01 -7.39
N ALA A 132 -14.99 10.18 -7.89
CA ALA A 132 -14.37 10.79 -9.07
C ALA A 132 -12.87 11.05 -8.88
N ALA A 133 -12.47 11.52 -7.69
CA ALA A 133 -11.08 11.75 -7.37
C ALA A 133 -10.28 10.44 -7.19
N ALA A 134 -10.91 9.39 -6.65
CA ALA A 134 -10.34 8.05 -6.58
C ALA A 134 -10.18 7.43 -7.98
N LEU A 135 -11.17 7.54 -8.85
CA LEU A 135 -11.10 7.08 -10.25
C LEU A 135 -9.98 7.76 -11.02
N ALA A 136 -9.75 9.06 -10.80
CA ALA A 136 -8.62 9.77 -11.41
C ALA A 136 -7.26 9.20 -10.94
N MET A 137 -7.12 8.83 -9.66
CA MET A 137 -5.90 8.16 -9.16
C MET A 137 -5.74 6.76 -9.79
N ILE A 138 -6.84 6.00 -9.85
CA ILE A 138 -6.89 4.65 -10.43
C ILE A 138 -6.51 4.69 -11.91
N GLU A 139 -7.02 5.64 -12.69
CA GLU A 139 -6.72 5.78 -14.12
C GLU A 139 -5.23 6.04 -14.36
N ILE A 140 -4.63 6.93 -13.58
CA ILE A 140 -3.19 7.21 -13.65
C ILE A 140 -2.39 5.95 -13.35
N PHE A 141 -2.72 5.26 -12.25
CA PHE A 141 -2.06 4.02 -11.86
C PHE A 141 -2.21 2.94 -12.94
N ALA A 142 -3.43 2.65 -13.36
CA ALA A 142 -3.72 1.61 -14.34
C ALA A 142 -3.09 1.88 -15.70
N SER A 143 -3.07 3.13 -16.17
CA SER A 143 -2.46 3.51 -17.46
C SER A 143 -0.95 3.30 -17.52
N ARG A 144 -0.27 3.22 -16.37
CA ARG A 144 1.17 2.98 -16.28
C ARG A 144 1.51 1.53 -16.02
N MET A 145 0.59 0.78 -15.44
CA MET A 145 0.71 -0.65 -15.24
C MET A 145 0.29 -1.48 -16.47
N GLU A 146 -0.45 -0.89 -17.41
CA GLU A 146 -0.99 -1.57 -18.59
C GLU A 146 0.05 -2.24 -19.50
N PRO A 147 1.22 -1.63 -19.82
CA PRO A 147 2.24 -2.25 -20.65
C PRO A 147 2.78 -3.58 -20.08
N TYR A 148 2.78 -3.73 -18.76
CA TYR A 148 3.27 -4.92 -18.05
C TYR A 148 2.17 -5.96 -17.80
N GLY A 149 0.94 -5.70 -18.25
CA GLY A 149 -0.19 -6.61 -18.07
C GLY A 149 -0.61 -6.81 -16.62
N ILE A 150 -0.26 -5.88 -15.73
CA ILE A 150 -0.65 -5.90 -14.32
C ILE A 150 -2.13 -5.56 -14.20
N ARG A 151 -2.89 -6.43 -13.51
CA ARG A 151 -4.32 -6.22 -13.31
C ARG A 151 -4.57 -5.32 -12.11
N VAL A 152 -5.15 -4.15 -12.34
CA VAL A 152 -5.53 -3.22 -11.27
C VAL A 152 -6.98 -3.46 -10.85
N VAL A 153 -7.20 -3.67 -9.55
CA VAL A 153 -8.52 -3.79 -8.94
C VAL A 153 -8.65 -2.82 -7.78
N TYR A 154 -9.87 -2.34 -7.52
CA TYR A 154 -10.12 -1.34 -6.48
C TYR A 154 -11.51 -1.49 -5.84
N GLU A 155 -12.50 -2.04 -6.54
CA GLU A 155 -13.85 -2.23 -5.99
C GLU A 155 -13.90 -3.29 -4.88
N LYS A 156 -13.09 -4.35 -5.00
CA LYS A 156 -13.07 -5.46 -4.06
C LYS A 156 -11.68 -6.08 -4.03
N ALA A 157 -11.19 -6.39 -2.83
CA ALA A 157 -9.98 -7.16 -2.66
C ALA A 157 -10.12 -8.53 -3.35
N PRO A 158 -9.07 -9.02 -4.05
CA PRO A 158 -9.05 -10.39 -4.52
C PRO A 158 -9.26 -11.40 -3.37
N PRO A 159 -9.82 -12.60 -3.64
CA PRO A 159 -9.87 -13.67 -2.65
C PRO A 159 -8.49 -13.93 -2.04
N PRO A 160 -8.40 -14.22 -0.73
CA PRO A 160 -7.11 -14.34 -0.04
C PRO A 160 -6.24 -15.48 -0.58
N GLU A 161 -6.84 -16.49 -1.22
CA GLU A 161 -6.15 -17.60 -1.87
C GLU A 161 -5.33 -17.15 -3.10
N LEU A 162 -5.69 -16.01 -3.72
CA LEU A 162 -4.97 -15.48 -4.87
C LEU A 162 -3.81 -14.56 -4.42
N PRO A 163 -2.68 -14.59 -5.13
CA PRO A 163 -1.63 -13.60 -4.95
C PRO A 163 -2.11 -12.24 -5.47
N TYR A 164 -1.89 -11.20 -4.67
CA TYR A 164 -2.06 -9.82 -5.07
C TYR A 164 -1.23 -8.93 -4.15
N GLN A 165 -0.69 -7.85 -4.66
CA GLN A 165 -0.09 -6.81 -3.83
C GLN A 165 -1.11 -5.71 -3.60
N MET A 166 -0.90 -4.89 -2.57
CA MET A 166 -1.86 -3.87 -2.16
C MET A 166 -1.18 -2.53 -1.95
N VAL A 167 -1.79 -1.46 -2.46
CA VAL A 167 -1.48 -0.09 -2.05
C VAL A 167 -2.63 0.41 -1.19
N MET A 168 -2.33 0.78 0.05
CA MET A 168 -3.30 1.42 0.94
C MET A 168 -3.49 2.88 0.50
N MET A 169 -4.69 3.22 0.05
CA MET A 169 -5.06 4.53 -0.47
C MET A 169 -5.88 5.29 0.58
N GLY A 170 -5.22 5.85 1.59
CA GLY A 170 -5.90 6.38 2.77
C GLY A 170 -4.96 7.13 3.70
N GLY A 171 -5.45 7.50 4.88
CA GLY A 171 -4.64 8.02 5.99
C GLY A 171 -3.73 9.23 5.70
N ARG A 172 -2.86 9.52 6.68
CA ARG A 172 -1.78 10.50 6.71
C ARG A 172 -0.50 9.79 7.16
N PRO A 173 0.70 10.32 6.85
CA PRO A 173 1.94 9.73 7.33
C PRO A 173 1.98 9.61 8.87
N THR A 174 1.37 10.56 9.58
CA THR A 174 1.28 10.54 11.04
C THR A 174 0.48 9.37 11.61
N ASP A 175 -0.43 8.77 10.82
CA ASP A 175 -1.21 7.60 11.27
C ASP A 175 -0.32 6.38 11.50
N VAL A 176 0.86 6.35 10.86
CA VAL A 176 1.86 5.28 10.97
C VAL A 176 3.15 5.73 11.67
N GLY A 177 3.15 6.95 12.24
CA GLY A 177 4.29 7.50 12.97
C GLY A 177 5.32 8.24 12.11
N LEU A 178 5.09 8.38 10.81
CA LEU A 178 5.97 9.14 9.91
C LEU A 178 5.73 10.66 10.02
N PRO A 179 6.75 11.48 9.70
CA PRO A 179 6.62 12.93 9.70
C PRO A 179 5.68 13.42 8.60
N ASN A 180 5.11 14.62 8.80
CA ASN A 180 4.38 15.32 7.75
C ASN A 180 5.29 15.61 6.54
N GLY A 181 4.72 15.58 5.34
CA GLY A 181 5.43 15.82 4.08
C GLY A 181 5.74 14.55 3.30
N VAL A 182 5.73 13.38 3.96
CA VAL A 182 5.81 12.08 3.29
C VAL A 182 4.48 11.78 2.58
N LEU A 183 4.54 11.46 1.29
CA LEU A 183 3.36 11.19 0.46
C LEU A 183 3.01 9.70 0.40
N GLY A 184 4.00 8.83 0.53
CA GLY A 184 3.82 7.39 0.60
C GLY A 184 5.04 6.73 1.24
N VAL A 185 4.92 5.43 1.49
CA VAL A 185 6.02 4.63 2.03
C VAL A 185 5.87 3.16 1.63
N SER A 186 7.00 2.53 1.37
CA SER A 186 7.18 1.09 1.31
C SER A 186 8.13 0.62 2.42
N CYS A 187 7.66 -0.31 3.24
CA CYS A 187 8.53 -1.06 4.16
C CYS A 187 8.86 -2.46 3.63
N SER A 188 8.62 -2.69 2.33
CA SER A 188 8.95 -3.92 1.64
C SER A 188 9.53 -3.55 0.27
N SER A 189 10.84 -3.78 0.12
CA SER A 189 11.47 -3.70 -1.20
C SER A 189 11.91 -5.09 -1.57
N ASP A 190 11.19 -5.66 -2.51
CA ASP A 190 11.40 -7.02 -2.97
C ASP A 190 12.27 -6.98 -4.22
N CYS A 191 13.57 -7.10 -4.00
CA CYS A 191 14.59 -6.95 -5.04
C CYS A 191 14.45 -8.04 -6.12
N GLY A 192 13.86 -7.64 -7.24
CA GLY A 192 13.52 -8.48 -8.39
C GLY A 192 12.16 -9.16 -8.29
N ASP A 193 11.17 -8.50 -7.68
CA ASP A 193 9.75 -8.90 -7.63
C ASP A 193 9.55 -10.40 -7.31
N ARG A 194 10.21 -10.93 -6.27
CA ARG A 194 10.17 -12.34 -5.86
C ARG A 194 8.97 -12.70 -4.98
N TRP A 195 8.26 -11.71 -4.46
CA TRP A 195 7.18 -11.77 -3.49
C TRP A 195 5.87 -11.29 -4.11
N TRP A 196 4.75 -11.84 -3.64
CA TRP A 196 3.45 -11.67 -4.32
C TRP A 196 2.42 -10.89 -3.52
N ARG A 197 2.80 -10.42 -2.33
CA ARG A 197 1.85 -10.05 -1.28
C ARG A 197 2.27 -8.81 -0.50
N ASP A 198 3.03 -7.95 -1.14
CA ASP A 198 3.50 -6.71 -0.54
C ASP A 198 2.35 -5.74 -0.31
N THR A 199 2.51 -4.95 0.75
CA THR A 199 1.61 -3.85 1.07
C THR A 199 2.40 -2.57 1.27
N THR A 200 2.11 -1.59 0.43
CA THR A 200 2.66 -0.23 0.52
C THR A 200 1.55 0.78 0.80
N LEU A 201 1.92 2.03 1.07
CA LEU A 201 0.99 3.04 1.54
C LEU A 201 1.13 4.33 0.75
N ALA A 202 0.04 4.85 0.20
CA ALA A 202 -0.05 6.18 -0.38
C ALA A 202 -0.99 7.06 0.48
N PHE A 203 -0.43 8.04 1.16
CA PHE A 203 -1.10 8.89 2.14
C PHE A 203 -1.98 9.95 1.48
N THR A 204 -3.17 9.56 1.04
CA THR A 204 -4.12 10.45 0.36
C THR A 204 -4.63 11.62 1.22
N GLY A 205 -4.41 11.58 2.54
CA GLY A 205 -4.64 12.71 3.45
C GLY A 205 -3.50 13.74 3.49
N ALA A 206 -2.35 13.46 2.85
CA ALA A 206 -1.23 14.39 2.73
C ALA A 206 -1.40 15.37 1.54
N SER A 207 -2.20 15.00 0.52
CA SER A 207 -2.47 15.87 -0.63
C SER A 207 -3.85 15.59 -1.25
N SER A 208 -4.55 16.65 -1.65
CA SER A 208 -5.81 16.56 -2.39
C SER A 208 -5.62 16.41 -3.91
N ASN A 209 -4.38 16.43 -4.41
CA ASN A 209 -4.09 16.33 -5.83
C ASN A 209 -4.12 14.86 -6.28
N SER A 210 -5.19 14.44 -6.96
CA SER A 210 -5.33 13.08 -7.50
C SER A 210 -4.21 12.67 -8.44
N SER A 211 -3.66 13.60 -9.22
CA SER A 211 -2.57 13.26 -10.14
C SER A 211 -1.29 12.93 -9.41
N LEU A 212 -1.00 13.68 -8.35
CA LEU A 212 0.14 13.43 -7.49
C LEU A 212 -0.05 12.09 -6.76
N MET A 213 -1.21 11.87 -6.12
CA MET A 213 -1.42 10.65 -5.33
C MET A 213 -1.52 9.37 -6.18
N GLY A 214 -2.03 9.45 -7.42
CA GLY A 214 -1.99 8.32 -8.35
C GLY A 214 -0.57 7.95 -8.75
N THR A 215 0.30 8.95 -8.91
CA THR A 215 1.74 8.76 -9.18
C THR A 215 2.48 8.25 -7.94
N THR A 216 2.20 8.81 -6.76
CA THR A 216 2.76 8.32 -5.50
C THR A 216 2.42 6.84 -5.31
N ALA A 217 1.15 6.44 -5.49
CA ALA A 217 0.79 5.04 -5.41
C ALA A 217 1.58 4.14 -6.38
N LEU A 218 1.87 4.61 -7.60
CA LEU A 218 2.73 3.91 -8.56
C LEU A 218 4.16 3.77 -8.05
N GLN A 219 4.73 4.85 -7.53
CA GLN A 219 6.08 4.88 -6.98
C GLN A 219 6.21 3.90 -5.80
N GLU A 220 5.25 3.90 -4.88
CA GLU A 220 5.25 2.95 -3.76
C GLU A 220 5.08 1.50 -4.21
N ALA A 221 4.24 1.24 -5.21
CA ALA A 221 4.13 -0.10 -5.79
C ALA A 221 5.46 -0.53 -6.44
N ALA A 222 6.13 0.38 -7.14
CA ALA A 222 7.41 0.11 -7.77
C ALA A 222 8.54 -0.16 -6.75
N HIS A 223 8.55 0.52 -5.60
CA HIS A 223 9.44 0.15 -4.50
C HIS A 223 9.22 -1.29 -4.04
N ALA A 224 7.97 -1.77 -4.04
CA ALA A 224 7.66 -3.17 -3.76
C ALA A 224 8.04 -4.13 -4.89
N PHE A 225 8.32 -3.68 -6.11
CA PHE A 225 8.97 -4.49 -7.16
C PHE A 225 10.50 -4.47 -7.05
N GLY A 226 11.03 -3.67 -6.12
CA GLY A 226 12.47 -3.51 -5.90
C GLY A 226 13.06 -2.30 -6.62
N LEU A 227 12.28 -1.48 -7.32
CA LEU A 227 12.76 -0.26 -7.96
C LEU A 227 13.19 0.77 -6.92
N ALA A 228 14.25 1.52 -7.23
CA ALA A 228 14.81 2.59 -6.44
C ALA A 228 14.60 3.95 -7.12
N HIS A 229 14.97 5.03 -6.42
CA HIS A 229 14.88 6.38 -6.95
C HIS A 229 15.93 6.64 -8.06
N ILE A 230 15.49 7.28 -9.13
CA ILE A 230 16.31 7.66 -10.29
C ILE A 230 16.15 9.13 -10.66
N ASP A 231 17.08 9.64 -11.45
CA ASP A 231 17.05 11.02 -11.92
C ASP A 231 16.00 11.28 -13.02
N GLY A 232 15.56 12.53 -13.12
CA GLY A 232 14.69 13.02 -14.20
C GLY A 232 13.23 13.15 -13.79
N GLN A 233 12.73 14.39 -13.74
CA GLN A 233 11.38 14.75 -13.25
C GLN A 233 10.23 14.08 -14.01
N GLN A 234 10.47 13.57 -15.21
CA GLN A 234 9.50 12.81 -15.99
C GLN A 234 9.31 11.37 -15.49
N HIS A 235 10.25 10.83 -14.72
CA HIS A 235 10.20 9.44 -14.30
C HIS A 235 9.28 9.23 -13.10
N ILE A 236 8.64 8.07 -13.03
CA ILE A 236 7.79 7.68 -11.88
C ILE A 236 8.62 7.58 -10.62
N MET A 237 9.82 7.00 -10.72
CA MET A 237 10.75 6.82 -9.60
C MET A 237 11.60 8.06 -9.30
N TYR A 238 11.19 9.25 -9.75
CA TYR A 238 11.86 10.48 -9.36
C TYR A 238 11.47 10.86 -7.91
N PRO A 239 12.43 11.07 -6.99
CA PRO A 239 12.15 11.18 -5.56
C PRO A 239 11.29 12.38 -5.14
N TYR A 240 11.12 13.37 -6.02
CA TYR A 240 10.38 14.58 -5.68
C TYR A 240 9.05 14.67 -6.43
N ALA A 241 8.00 14.94 -5.65
CA ALA A 241 6.70 15.34 -6.15
C ALA A 241 6.83 16.47 -7.19
N SER A 242 6.47 16.16 -8.42
CA SER A 242 6.61 17.08 -9.55
C SER A 242 5.44 16.92 -10.51
N SER A 243 5.09 18.00 -11.21
CA SER A 243 3.98 18.00 -12.15
C SER A 243 4.30 17.23 -13.44
N GLY A 244 3.27 17.09 -14.28
CA GLY A 244 3.41 16.48 -15.59
C GLY A 244 3.14 14.99 -15.59
N THR A 245 2.98 14.45 -16.78
CA THR A 245 2.76 13.03 -17.00
C THR A 245 4.04 12.27 -16.73
N LYS A 246 3.99 11.32 -15.78
CA LYS A 246 5.14 10.46 -15.48
C LYS A 246 5.22 9.28 -16.42
N VAL A 247 6.43 8.74 -16.59
CA VAL A 247 6.73 7.54 -17.38
C VAL A 247 7.69 6.65 -16.63
N TRP A 248 7.67 5.35 -16.91
CA TRP A 248 8.77 4.46 -16.53
C TRP A 248 10.00 4.81 -17.34
N SER A 249 11.18 4.75 -16.74
CA SER A 249 12.39 4.86 -17.52
C SER A 249 12.62 3.61 -18.37
N THR A 250 12.84 3.82 -19.66
CA THR A 250 13.16 2.74 -20.62
C THR A 250 14.66 2.64 -20.89
N GLU A 251 15.47 3.45 -20.20
CA GLU A 251 16.91 3.54 -20.36
C GLU A 251 17.59 3.48 -18.99
N CYS A 252 18.84 3.06 -18.96
CA CYS A 252 19.65 3.09 -17.73
C CYS A 252 19.84 4.53 -17.26
N THR A 253 19.05 4.89 -16.25
CA THR A 253 18.96 6.24 -15.70
C THR A 253 19.72 6.29 -14.38
N PRO A 254 20.60 7.28 -14.18
CA PRO A 254 21.37 7.37 -12.95
C PRO A 254 20.48 7.37 -11.72
N TYR A 255 20.94 6.71 -10.66
CA TYR A 255 20.28 6.77 -9.37
C TYR A 255 20.14 8.21 -8.87
N ASN A 256 19.08 8.47 -8.12
CA ASN A 256 18.94 9.70 -7.38
C ASN A 256 18.94 9.40 -5.87
N ALA A 257 20.12 9.54 -5.26
CA ALA A 257 20.30 9.33 -3.83
C ALA A 257 20.05 10.60 -2.98
N ALA A 258 19.31 11.58 -3.50
CA ALA A 258 19.13 12.87 -2.81
C ALA A 258 18.23 12.79 -1.57
N THR A 259 17.42 11.73 -1.48
CA THR A 259 16.47 11.48 -0.38
C THR A 259 16.89 10.30 0.50
N GLY A 260 17.73 9.39 0.01
CA GLY A 260 18.22 8.25 0.78
C GLY A 260 19.21 7.37 0.01
N PRO A 261 19.76 6.34 0.67
CA PRO A 261 20.51 5.30 -0.02
C PRO A 261 19.62 4.52 -1.00
N ILE A 262 20.26 3.99 -2.05
CA ILE A 262 19.60 3.22 -3.11
C ILE A 262 19.41 1.76 -2.64
N ASN A 263 18.16 1.29 -2.66
CA ASN A 263 17.83 -0.12 -2.41
C ASN A 263 18.19 -0.99 -3.60
N CYS A 264 18.27 -2.31 -3.42
CA CYS A 264 18.29 -3.30 -4.50
C CYS A 264 19.37 -3.12 -5.59
N LYS A 265 20.46 -2.38 -5.34
CA LYS A 265 21.57 -2.13 -6.29
C LYS A 265 22.04 -3.37 -7.06
N GLY A 266 22.15 -4.52 -6.39
CA GLY A 266 22.54 -5.77 -7.05
C GLY A 266 21.60 -6.26 -8.14
N THR A 267 20.33 -5.90 -8.06
CA THR A 267 19.30 -6.17 -9.09
C THR A 267 19.49 -5.20 -10.25
N HIS A 268 19.55 -3.90 -9.97
CA HIS A 268 19.75 -2.84 -10.96
C HIS A 268 21.04 -3.06 -11.78
N ASP A 269 22.12 -3.48 -11.13
CA ASP A 269 23.43 -3.74 -11.75
C ASP A 269 23.38 -4.86 -12.80
N VAL A 270 22.41 -5.79 -12.71
CA VAL A 270 22.20 -6.83 -13.74
C VAL A 270 21.79 -6.23 -15.08
N PHE A 271 21.01 -5.14 -15.04
CA PHE A 271 20.43 -4.52 -16.24
C PHE A 271 21.27 -3.35 -16.73
N CYS A 272 21.87 -2.59 -15.81
CA CYS A 272 22.57 -1.34 -16.12
C CYS A 272 24.06 -1.33 -15.82
N GLY A 273 24.60 -2.36 -15.17
CA GLY A 273 26.04 -2.50 -14.93
C GLY A 273 26.61 -1.55 -13.87
N GLY A 274 25.77 -0.97 -13.01
CA GLY A 274 26.18 -0.05 -11.94
C GLY A 274 25.53 1.34 -12.04
N ASP A 275 25.33 1.97 -10.89
CA ASP A 275 24.98 3.40 -10.71
C ASP A 275 23.70 3.90 -11.42
N ALA A 276 22.90 3.00 -11.98
CA ALA A 276 21.72 3.30 -12.75
C ALA A 276 20.71 2.14 -12.69
N GLN A 277 19.45 2.47 -12.98
CA GLN A 277 18.32 1.53 -13.05
C GLN A 277 17.55 1.74 -14.35
N ASN A 278 16.91 0.68 -14.84
CA ASN A 278 16.00 0.72 -15.97
C ASN A 278 14.65 0.12 -15.57
N ASP A 279 13.69 0.98 -15.23
CA ASP A 279 12.36 0.58 -14.75
C ASP A 279 11.63 -0.39 -15.68
N ASP A 280 11.83 -0.30 -16.99
CA ASP A 280 11.13 -1.14 -17.98
C ASP A 280 11.75 -2.53 -18.14
N ALA A 281 13.05 -2.66 -17.85
CA ALA A 281 13.78 -3.91 -18.02
C ALA A 281 13.75 -4.81 -16.78
N GLU A 282 13.52 -4.20 -15.61
CA GLU A 282 13.52 -4.81 -14.27
C GLU A 282 12.16 -5.34 -13.86
#